data_AF-A0AAU1PLC0-F1
#
_entry.id   AF-A0AAU1PLC0-F1
#
_cell.length_a   1.000
_cell.length_b   1.000
_cell.length_c   1.000
_cell.angle_alpha   90.00
_cell.angle_beta   90.00
_cell.angle_gamma   90.00
#
_symmetry.space_group_name_H-M   'P 1'
#
loop_
_entity.id
_entity.type
_entity.pdbx_description
1 polymer ?
#
loop_
_entity_poly.entity_id
_entity_poly.type
_entity_poly.pdbx_seq_one_letter_code
_entity_poly.pdbx_strand_id
1 'polypeptide(L)'
;MDVALLRTPGVHAAAGFGGALVIEADESDKSLLNCRAHTAVVTNVDLDHVGDGGAYQDVTDVAKVLGEFATNAQVAIVSAQAGGGGAGAHRRRADAVPPP
;
A
#
# COMPACT_ATOMS: atom_id res chain seq x y z
N MET A 1 23.73 10.76 -20.84
CA MET A 1 22.67 10.73 -19.83
C MET A 1 21.38 10.82 -20.60
N ASP A 2 20.74 9.69 -20.84
CA ASP A 2 19.50 9.64 -21.63
C ASP A 2 18.38 10.22 -20.76
N VAL A 3 17.89 11.41 -21.12
CA VAL A 3 16.71 11.99 -20.48
C VAL A 3 15.53 11.19 -20.98
N ALA A 4 15.01 10.31 -20.13
CA ALA A 4 13.72 9.68 -20.35
C ALA A 4 12.67 10.79 -20.53
N LEU A 5 12.24 10.99 -21.77
CA LEU A 5 11.24 11.98 -22.11
C LEU A 5 9.90 11.50 -21.55
N LEU A 6 9.47 12.09 -20.43
CA LEU A 6 8.11 11.86 -19.92
C LEU A 6 7.14 12.42 -20.98
N ARG A 7 6.29 11.56 -21.56
CA ARG A 7 5.20 12.03 -22.42
C ARG A 7 4.34 13.01 -21.63
N THR A 8 3.72 13.98 -22.31
CA THR A 8 2.80 14.92 -21.68
C THR A 8 1.81 14.12 -20.83
N PRO A 9 1.78 14.34 -19.51
CA PRO A 9 0.90 13.57 -18.66
C PRO A 9 -0.54 13.84 -19.11
N GLY A 10 -1.27 12.78 -19.40
CA GLY A 10 -2.70 12.88 -19.73
C GLY A 10 -3.51 13.31 -18.51
N VAL A 11 -4.78 12.90 -18.43
CA VAL A 11 -5.67 13.28 -17.31
C VAL A 11 -5.25 12.73 -15.93
N HIS A 12 -4.29 11.80 -15.87
CA HIS A 12 -3.91 11.08 -14.64
C HIS A 12 -2.63 11.59 -13.97
N ALA A 13 -1.98 12.60 -14.54
CA ALA A 13 -0.76 13.17 -13.95
C ALA A 13 -0.66 14.67 -14.24
N ALA A 14 0.10 15.36 -13.39
CA ALA A 14 0.39 16.78 -13.57
C ALA A 14 1.83 17.05 -13.11
N ALA A 15 2.57 17.83 -13.89
CA ALA A 15 3.88 18.32 -13.47
C ALA A 15 3.70 19.59 -12.63
N GLY A 16 4.10 19.53 -11.37
CA GLY A 16 4.16 20.70 -10.47
C GLY A 16 5.58 21.24 -10.34
N PHE A 17 5.71 22.44 -9.76
CA PHE A 17 7.00 23.06 -9.43
C PHE A 17 7.42 22.83 -7.96
N GLY A 18 6.64 22.03 -7.21
CA GLY A 18 6.94 21.72 -5.81
C GLY A 18 8.06 20.70 -5.65
N GLY A 19 8.59 20.58 -4.44
CA GLY A 19 9.65 19.61 -4.09
C GLY A 19 9.15 18.19 -3.80
N ALA A 20 7.89 17.88 -4.09
CA ALA A 20 7.27 16.60 -3.80
C ALA A 20 6.76 15.94 -5.09
N LEU A 21 6.96 14.63 -5.17
CA LEU A 21 6.36 13.75 -6.16
C LEU A 21 5.40 12.82 -5.43
N VAL A 22 4.14 12.80 -5.85
CA VAL A 22 3.13 11.86 -5.36
C VAL A 22 2.78 10.93 -6.51
N ILE A 23 2.89 9.62 -6.27
CA ILE A 23 2.57 8.58 -7.23
C ILE A 23 1.69 7.52 -6.57
N GLU A 24 0.83 6.91 -7.37
CA GLU A 24 0.29 5.59 -7.06
C GLU A 24 1.40 4.56 -7.28
N ALA A 25 1.55 3.64 -6.33
CA ALA A 25 2.51 2.56 -6.40
C ALA A 25 1.75 1.24 -6.43
N ASP A 26 1.49 0.77 -7.65
CA ASP A 26 0.77 -0.48 -7.93
C ASP A 26 1.53 -1.68 -7.38
N GLU A 27 0.83 -2.52 -6.62
CA GLU A 27 1.37 -3.71 -6.00
C GLU A 27 1.19 -4.97 -6.86
N SER A 28 0.35 -4.93 -7.89
CA SER A 28 -0.19 -6.10 -8.60
C SER A 28 0.88 -7.05 -9.17
N ASP A 29 2.05 -6.51 -9.50
CA ASP A 29 3.21 -7.22 -10.06
C ASP A 29 4.49 -7.08 -9.22
N LYS A 30 4.38 -6.51 -8.01
CA LYS A 30 5.48 -6.24 -7.07
C LYS A 30 6.45 -5.14 -7.54
N SER A 31 6.12 -4.39 -8.60
CA SER A 31 7.00 -3.34 -9.14
C SER A 31 7.17 -2.14 -8.20
N LEU A 32 6.23 -1.88 -7.29
CA LEU A 32 6.36 -0.88 -6.22
C LEU A 32 7.64 -1.05 -5.38
N LEU A 33 8.20 -2.26 -5.28
CA LEU A 33 9.44 -2.49 -4.53
C LEU A 33 10.67 -1.83 -5.19
N ASN A 34 10.54 -1.40 -6.44
CA ASN A 34 11.57 -0.60 -7.12
C ASN A 34 11.51 0.89 -6.74
N CYS A 35 10.44 1.35 -6.08
CA CYS A 35 10.27 2.73 -5.67
C CYS A 35 11.08 3.03 -4.39
N ARG A 36 11.91 4.07 -4.45
CA ARG A 36 12.58 4.63 -3.26
C ARG A 36 11.74 5.77 -2.68
N ALA A 37 10.66 5.41 -1.98
CA ALA A 37 9.77 6.38 -1.37
C ALA A 37 10.36 7.00 -0.09
N HIS A 38 10.26 8.32 0.06
CA HIS A 38 10.49 8.95 1.36
C HIS A 38 9.34 8.61 2.32
N THR A 39 8.10 8.73 1.85
CA THR A 39 6.89 8.41 2.60
C THR A 39 6.07 7.38 1.84
N ALA A 40 5.78 6.24 2.48
CA ALA A 40 4.87 5.22 1.97
C ALA A 40 3.53 5.32 2.69
N VAL A 41 2.44 5.20 1.93
CA VAL A 41 1.07 5.16 2.46
C VAL A 41 0.43 3.85 2.03
N VAL A 42 0.03 3.01 2.99
CA VAL A 42 -0.68 1.76 2.75
C VAL A 42 -2.11 1.91 3.26
N THR A 43 -3.06 1.91 2.34
CA THR A 43 -4.48 2.18 2.61
C THR A 43 -5.22 0.95 3.15
N ASN A 44 -4.96 -0.22 2.59
CA ASN A 44 -5.54 -1.51 2.99
C ASN A 44 -4.61 -2.66 2.55
N VAL A 45 -4.98 -3.89 2.93
CA VAL A 45 -4.42 -5.14 2.39
C VAL A 45 -5.62 -6.06 2.16
N ASP A 46 -5.79 -6.57 0.94
CA ASP A 46 -6.90 -7.45 0.59
C ASP A 46 -6.45 -8.55 -0.40
N LEU A 47 -7.42 -9.26 -0.97
CA LEU A 47 -7.21 -10.39 -1.89
C LEU A 47 -7.18 -9.95 -3.35
N ASP A 48 -6.99 -8.67 -3.64
CA ASP A 48 -6.80 -8.25 -5.03
C ASP A 48 -5.51 -8.86 -5.61
N HIS A 49 -5.49 -9.06 -6.91
CA HIS A 49 -4.33 -9.60 -7.64
C HIS A 49 -3.83 -10.99 -7.14
N VAL A 50 -4.67 -11.74 -6.43
CA VAL A 50 -4.43 -13.13 -5.98
C VAL A 50 -5.03 -14.14 -6.98
N GLY A 51 -4.28 -15.21 -7.28
CA GLY A 51 -4.77 -16.34 -8.07
C GLY A 51 -4.34 -16.32 -9.54
N ASP A 52 -5.10 -16.97 -10.41
CA ASP A 52 -4.71 -17.22 -11.80
C ASP A 52 -4.55 -15.91 -12.59
N GLY A 53 -3.30 -15.58 -12.92
CA GLY A 53 -2.92 -14.33 -13.61
C GLY A 53 -2.42 -13.21 -12.68
N GLY A 54 -2.49 -13.41 -11.36
CA GLY A 54 -1.95 -12.50 -10.35
C GLY A 54 -0.55 -12.87 -9.87
N ALA A 55 0.15 -11.93 -9.22
CA ALA A 55 1.50 -12.17 -8.68
C ALA A 55 1.52 -12.82 -7.29
N TYR A 56 0.33 -13.08 -6.72
CA TYR A 56 0.14 -13.48 -5.33
C TYR A 56 -0.60 -14.81 -5.18
N GLN A 57 -0.17 -15.64 -4.23
CA GLN A 57 -0.85 -16.90 -3.91
C GLN A 57 -1.99 -16.67 -2.92
N ASP A 58 -1.79 -15.79 -1.94
CA ASP A 58 -2.78 -15.42 -0.95
C ASP A 58 -2.54 -14.01 -0.37
N VAL A 59 -3.43 -13.56 0.51
CA VAL A 59 -3.36 -12.23 1.16
C VAL A 59 -2.08 -12.02 1.97
N THR A 60 -1.44 -13.09 2.44
CA THR A 60 -0.17 -13.01 3.18
C THR A 60 0.96 -12.55 2.27
N ASP A 61 0.96 -12.97 1.00
CA ASP A 61 1.94 -12.50 0.03
C ASP A 61 1.75 -11.01 -0.27
N VAL A 62 0.51 -10.56 -0.43
CA VAL A 62 0.15 -9.14 -0.61
C VAL A 62 0.63 -8.33 0.60
N ALA A 63 0.28 -8.79 1.81
CA ALA A 63 0.70 -8.17 3.07
C ALA A 63 2.23 -8.05 3.19
N LYS A 64 2.95 -9.10 2.76
CA LYS A 64 4.42 -9.13 2.80
C LYS A 64 5.03 -8.08 1.87
N VAL A 65 4.54 -7.98 0.63
CA VAL A 65 5.07 -7.01 -0.34
C VAL A 65 4.75 -5.57 0.09
N LEU A 66 3.53 -5.30 0.53
CA LEU A 66 3.16 -3.98 1.05
C LEU A 66 3.93 -3.63 2.34
N GLY A 67 4.16 -4.61 3.22
CA GLY A 67 4.97 -4.44 4.42
C GLY A 67 6.45 -4.15 4.11
N GLU A 68 7.01 -4.81 3.10
CA GLU A 68 8.37 -4.54 2.62
C GLU A 68 8.48 -3.14 2.02
N PHE A 69 7.53 -2.75 1.15
CA PHE A 69 7.46 -1.40 0.61
C PHE A 69 7.38 -0.33 1.72
N ALA A 70 6.53 -0.54 2.72
CA ALA A 70 6.38 0.38 3.86
C ALA A 70 7.65 0.47 4.71
N THR A 71 8.32 -0.66 4.97
CA THR A 71 9.55 -0.72 5.78
C THR A 71 10.75 -0.07 5.08
N ASN A 72 10.77 -0.08 3.74
CA ASN A 72 11.82 0.55 2.94
C ASN A 72 11.70 2.08 2.86
N ALA A 73 10.56 2.66 3.27
CA ALA A 73 10.38 4.10 3.33
C ALA A 73 10.89 4.71 4.66
N GLN A 74 11.22 6.00 4.65
CA GLN A 74 11.64 6.69 5.89
C GLN A 74 10.45 6.93 6.83
N VAL A 75 9.28 7.18 6.27
CA VAL A 75 8.02 7.33 7.00
C VAL A 75 6.98 6.40 6.40
N ALA A 76 6.31 5.62 7.23
CA ALA A 76 5.20 4.77 6.82
C ALA A 76 3.90 5.22 7.50
N ILE A 77 2.85 5.40 6.70
CA ILE A 77 1.48 5.63 7.17
C ILE A 77 0.67 4.41 6.77
N VAL A 78 0.30 3.58 7.73
CA VAL A 78 -0.43 2.34 7.48
C VAL A 78 -1.79 2.44 8.16
N SER A 79 -2.86 2.21 7.41
CA SER A 79 -4.21 2.15 7.96
C SER A 79 -4.30 1.06 9.04
N ALA A 80 -4.98 1.34 10.15
CA ALA A 80 -5.19 0.36 11.22
C ALA A 80 -5.95 -0.89 10.75
N GLN A 81 -6.71 -0.78 9.66
CA GLN A 81 -7.40 -1.92 9.04
C GLN A 81 -6.48 -2.78 8.16
N ALA A 82 -5.37 -2.22 7.66
CA ALA A 82 -4.37 -2.93 6.85
C ALA A 82 -3.54 -3.93 7.69
N GLY A 83 -3.45 -3.74 9.01
CA GLY A 83 -2.83 -4.71 9.94
C GLY A 83 -3.76 -5.86 10.37
N GLY A 84 -5.00 -5.88 9.87
CA GLY A 84 -6.06 -6.80 10.27
C GLY A 84 -6.28 -7.97 9.32
N GLY A 85 -5.21 -8.58 8.79
CA GLY A 85 -5.27 -9.84 8.03
C GLY A 85 -5.48 -11.05 8.95
N GLY A 86 -6.59 -11.08 9.68
CA GLY A 86 -7.02 -12.22 10.48
C GLY A 86 -8.46 -12.53 10.14
N ALA A 87 -8.70 -13.75 9.65
CA ALA A 87 -10.00 -14.32 9.34
C ALA A 87 -11.11 -13.78 10.25
N GLY A 88 -12.26 -13.45 9.64
CA GLY A 88 -13.43 -12.91 10.33
C GLY A 88 -13.74 -13.60 11.66
N ALA A 89 -13.25 -13.03 12.75
CA ALA A 89 -13.69 -13.30 14.10
C ALA A 89 -14.59 -12.14 14.50
N HIS A 90 -15.86 -12.28 14.16
CA HIS A 90 -16.94 -11.50 14.78
C HIS A 90 -16.81 -11.64 16.31
N ARG A 91 -16.26 -10.63 17.01
CA ARG A 91 -16.50 -10.45 18.44
C ARG A 91 -17.36 -9.21 18.65
N ARG A 92 -18.64 -9.48 18.87
CA ARG A 92 -19.58 -8.52 19.46
C ARG A 92 -19.10 -8.14 20.86
N ARG A 93 -19.38 -6.90 21.24
CA ARG A 93 -19.12 -6.29 22.55
C ARG A 93 -19.69 -7.15 23.70
N ALA A 94 -18.98 -7.16 24.81
CA ALA A 94 -19.59 -7.25 26.13
C ALA A 94 -19.08 -6.06 26.95
N ASP A 95 -20.02 -5.30 27.48
CA ASP A 95 -19.81 -4.13 28.32
C ASP A 95 -19.21 -4.52 29.68
N ALA A 96 -18.28 -3.70 30.17
CA ALA A 96 -18.05 -3.50 31.60
C ALA A 96 -17.36 -2.15 31.82
N VAL A 97 -18.17 -1.11 32.09
CA VAL A 97 -17.71 0.10 32.79
C VAL A 97 -17.67 -0.26 34.27
N PRO A 98 -16.52 -0.19 34.97
CA PRO A 98 -16.50 -0.39 36.41
C PRO A 98 -17.14 0.82 37.13
N PRO A 99 -17.89 0.60 38.24
CA PRO A 99 -18.48 1.67 39.04
C PRO A 99 -17.40 2.50 39.77
N PRO A 100 -17.74 3.72 40.25
CA PRO A 100 -16.79 4.72 40.72
C PRO A 100 -15.98 4.32 41.95
#